data_AF-A0A9X2H952-F1
#
_entry.id   AF-A0A9X2H952-F1
#
_cell.length_a   1.000
_cell.length_b   1.000
_cell.length_c   1.000
_cell.angle_alpha   90.00
_cell.angle_beta   90.00
_cell.angle_gamma   90.00
#
_symmetry.space_group_name_H-M   'P 1'
#
loop_
_entity.id
_entity.type
_entity.pdbx_description
1 polymer ?
#
loop_
_entity_poly.entity_id
_entity_poly.type
_entity_poly.pdbx_seq_one_letter_code
_entity_poly.pdbx_strand_id
1 'polypeptide(L)' 'MARRPTNPRDAAEAAFKSATAPERVKEAPPAIPHGREQVSLRIDRDVLAHFQEEGPGWQDRINAALRRSAGL' A
#
# COMPACT_ATOMS: atom_id res chain seq x y z
N MET A 1 13.29 0.21 -51.86
CA MET A 1 13.06 -1.18 -51.41
C MET A 1 13.89 -1.40 -50.16
N ALA A 2 13.29 -1.44 -48.96
CA ALA A 2 14.01 -1.79 -47.73
C ALA A 2 13.07 -2.35 -46.65
N ARG A 3 13.27 -3.65 -46.39
CA ARG A 3 13.04 -4.48 -45.18
C ARG A 3 11.73 -4.35 -44.39
N ARG A 4 10.88 -5.36 -44.58
CA ARG A 4 9.90 -5.88 -43.60
C ARG A 4 10.56 -6.09 -42.23
N PRO A 5 9.94 -5.68 -41.11
CA PRO A 5 10.33 -6.15 -39.79
C PRO A 5 9.86 -7.60 -39.62
N THR A 6 10.72 -8.56 -39.97
CA THR A 6 10.55 -9.95 -39.56
C THR A 6 11.07 -10.08 -38.13
N ASN A 7 10.27 -9.71 -37.13
CA ASN A 7 10.33 -10.41 -35.85
C ASN A 7 9.07 -10.20 -35.00
N PRO A 8 8.23 -11.23 -34.83
CA PRO A 8 7.04 -11.14 -33.97
C PRO A 8 7.40 -10.98 -32.48
N ARG A 9 8.64 -11.32 -32.09
CA ARG A 9 9.16 -11.11 -30.73
C ARG A 9 9.34 -9.63 -30.39
N ASP A 10 9.82 -8.83 -31.33
CA ASP A 10 10.13 -7.40 -31.12
C ASP A 10 8.84 -6.57 -30.97
N ALA A 11 7.83 -6.88 -31.79
CA ALA A 11 6.49 -6.30 -31.68
C ALA A 11 5.80 -6.68 -30.35
N ALA A 12 6.05 -7.89 -29.83
CA ALA A 12 5.49 -8.34 -28.55
C ALA A 12 6.15 -7.67 -27.35
N GLU A 13 7.48 -7.45 -27.38
CA GLU A 13 8.18 -6.73 -26.30
C GLU A 13 7.77 -5.25 -26.23
N ALA A 14 7.55 -4.59 -27.37
CA ALA A 14 7.04 -3.22 -27.42
C ALA A 14 5.63 -3.07 -26.81
N ALA A 15 4.77 -4.06 -27.02
CA ALA A 15 3.42 -4.09 -26.43
C ALA A 15 3.44 -4.38 -24.92
N PHE A 16 4.37 -5.21 -24.44
CA PHE A 16 4.47 -5.55 -23.02
C PHE A 16 5.06 -4.40 -22.19
N LYS A 17 6.00 -3.63 -22.77
CA LYS A 17 6.63 -2.47 -22.10
C LYS A 17 5.68 -1.27 -21.93
N SER A 18 4.69 -1.13 -22.79
CA SER A 18 3.67 -0.07 -22.72
C SER A 18 2.50 -0.41 -21.79
N ALA A 19 2.33 -1.68 -21.42
CA ALA A 19 1.25 -2.15 -20.54
C ALA A 19 1.63 -2.30 -19.05
N THR A 20 2.92 -2.16 -18.69
CA THR A 20 3.39 -2.28 -17.30
C THR A 20 4.06 -1.00 -16.80
N ALA A 21 3.25 0.04 -16.68
CA ALA A 21 3.50 1.07 -15.69
C ALA A 21 2.12 1.52 -15.19
N PRO A 22 1.64 1.04 -14.03
CA PRO A 22 0.72 1.88 -13.31
C PRO A 22 1.51 3.16 -13.01
N GLU A 23 1.15 4.25 -13.66
CA GLU A 23 1.42 5.60 -13.20
C GLU A 23 0.88 5.62 -11.76
N ARG A 24 1.73 5.24 -10.81
CA ARG A 24 1.49 5.48 -9.40
C ARG A 24 1.68 6.98 -9.31
N VAL A 25 0.60 7.70 -9.59
CA VAL A 25 0.45 9.09 -9.21
C VAL A 25 0.82 9.10 -7.74
N LYS A 26 2.04 9.54 -7.45
CA LYS A 26 2.43 9.94 -6.11
C LYS A 26 1.68 11.23 -5.87
N GLU A 27 0.37 11.13 -5.70
CA GLU A 27 -0.37 12.12 -4.95
C GLU A 27 0.27 12.04 -3.57
N ALA A 28 1.21 12.93 -3.28
CA ALA A 28 1.57 13.18 -1.91
C ALA A 28 0.23 13.54 -1.24
N PRO A 29 -0.28 12.72 -0.30
CA PRO A 29 -1.55 13.05 0.32
C PRO A 29 -1.40 14.45 0.94
N PRO A 30 -2.42 15.31 0.83
CA PRO A 30 -2.40 16.62 1.45
C PRO A 30 -1.96 16.44 2.90
N ALA A 31 -1.07 17.29 3.40
CA ALA A 31 -0.59 17.21 4.77
C ALA A 31 -1.79 17.26 5.73
N ILE A 32 -2.27 16.08 6.14
CA ILE A 32 -3.45 15.95 6.97
C ILE A 32 -3.02 16.45 8.35
N PRO A 33 -3.63 17.52 8.89
CA PRO A 33 -3.25 18.05 10.20
C PRO A 33 -3.43 17.04 11.35
N HIS A 34 -4.13 15.93 11.10
CA HIS A 34 -4.34 14.79 11.99
C HIS A 34 -3.92 13.46 11.33
N GLY A 35 -2.73 13.44 10.71
CA GLY A 35 -2.16 12.22 10.13
C GLY A 35 -1.83 11.15 11.18
N ARG A 36 -1.79 9.88 10.76
CA ARG A 36 -1.25 8.79 11.58
C ARG A 36 0.28 8.80 11.47
N GLU A 37 0.97 8.79 12.61
CA GLU A 37 2.41 8.65 12.65
C GLU A 37 2.81 7.19 12.85
N GLN A 38 3.81 6.71 12.09
CA GLN A 38 4.37 5.38 12.30
C GLN A 38 5.37 5.43 13.46
N VAL A 39 5.03 4.77 14.56
CA VAL A 39 5.86 4.71 15.76
C VAL A 39 6.26 3.28 16.10
N SER A 40 7.45 3.11 16.67
CA SER A 40 7.94 1.83 17.19
C SER A 40 7.51 1.67 18.64
N LEU A 41 6.34 1.05 18.86
CA LEU A 41 5.80 0.72 20.20
C LEU A 41 5.91 -0.80 20.45
N ARG A 42 6.21 -1.18 21.70
CA ARG A 42 6.11 -2.58 22.15
C ARG A 42 4.70 -2.85 22.66
N ILE A 43 4.07 -3.89 22.12
CA ILE A 43 2.74 -4.37 22.50
C ILE A 43 2.88 -5.85 22.89
N ASP A 44 2.15 -6.25 23.92
CA ASP A 44 2.10 -7.65 24.35
C ASP A 44 1.54 -8.55 23.24
N ARG A 45 2.03 -9.80 23.18
CA ARG A 45 1.72 -10.71 22.05
C ARG A 45 0.28 -11.16 22.03
N ASP A 46 -0.33 -11.36 23.19
CA ASP A 46 -1.73 -11.71 23.37
C ASP A 46 -2.66 -10.58 22.89
N VAL A 47 -2.34 -9.34 23.25
CA VAL A 47 -3.06 -8.15 22.78
C VAL A 47 -2.95 -8.04 21.25
N LEU A 48 -1.75 -8.19 20.71
CA LEU A 48 -1.54 -8.15 19.26
C LEU A 48 -2.31 -9.25 18.53
N ALA A 49 -2.29 -10.49 19.07
CA ALA A 49 -3.01 -11.62 18.51
C ALA A 49 -4.52 -11.37 18.50
N HIS A 50 -5.08 -10.89 19.61
CA HIS A 50 -6.50 -10.57 19.73
C HIS A 50 -6.98 -9.61 18.62
N PHE A 51 -6.22 -8.54 18.35
CA PHE A 51 -6.59 -7.60 17.29
C PHE A 51 -6.39 -8.19 15.88
N GLN A 52 -5.35 -9.00 15.68
CA GLN A 52 -5.05 -9.62 14.38
C GLN A 52 -6.04 -10.73 13.98
N GLU A 53 -6.59 -11.48 14.95
CA GLU A 53 -7.55 -12.56 14.72
C GLU A 53 -8.82 -12.08 14.02
N GLU A 54 -9.26 -10.86 14.31
CA GLU A 54 -10.42 -10.26 13.66
C GLU A 54 -10.15 -9.80 12.20
N GLY A 55 -8.94 -9.99 11.67
CA GLY A 55 -8.60 -9.80 10.27
C GLY A 55 -8.14 -8.38 9.88
N PRO A 56 -8.25 -8.02 8.58
CA PRO A 56 -7.79 -6.73 8.05
C PRO A 56 -8.34 -5.53 8.81
N GLY A 57 -7.52 -4.48 9.00
CA GLY A 57 -7.92 -3.29 9.77
C GLY A 57 -7.67 -3.39 11.28
N TRP A 58 -6.97 -4.42 11.75
CA TRP A 58 -6.60 -4.56 13.17
C TRP A 58 -5.83 -3.33 13.73
N GLN A 59 -5.03 -2.65 12.91
CA GLN A 59 -4.31 -1.43 13.31
C GLN A 59 -5.26 -0.26 13.58
N ASP A 60 -6.35 -0.13 12.81
CA ASP A 60 -7.36 0.89 13.04
C ASP A 60 -8.17 0.60 14.31
N ARG A 61 -8.46 -0.69 14.57
CA ARG A 61 -9.15 -1.11 15.81
C ARG A 61 -8.32 -0.89 17.07
N ILE A 62 -7.04 -1.26 17.06
CA ILE A 62 -6.16 -1.01 18.21
C ILE A 62 -5.98 0.49 18.42
N ASN A 63 -5.85 1.28 17.34
CA ASN A 63 -5.81 2.74 17.46
C ASN A 63 -7.12 3.32 18.04
N ALA A 64 -8.29 2.80 17.63
CA ALA A 64 -9.57 3.20 18.20
C ALA A 64 -9.68 2.84 19.70
N ALA A 65 -9.17 1.67 20.11
CA ALA A 65 -9.10 1.30 21.52
C ALA A 65 -8.19 2.23 22.32
N LEU A 66 -7.02 2.58 21.78
CA LEU A 66 -6.10 3.53 22.40
C LEU A 66 -6.72 4.92 22.57
N ARG A 67 -7.45 5.42 21.56
CA ARG A 67 -8.17 6.71 21.64
C ARG A 67 -9.24 6.69 22.74
N ARG A 68 -10.05 5.62 22.80
CA ARG A 68 -11.06 5.44 23.86
C ARG A 68 -10.42 5.44 25.26
N SER A 69 -9.29 4.75 25.43
CA SER A 69 -8.58 4.73 26.72
C SER A 69 -7.94 6.06 27.09
N ALA A 70 -7.50 6.84 26.09
CA ALA A 70 -6.95 8.18 26.28
C ALA A 70 -8.01 9.28 26.44
N GLY A 71 -9.29 8.98 26.21
CA GLY A 71 -10.39 9.96 26.22
C GLY A 71 -10.40 10.88 25.00
N LEU A 72 -9.87 10.42 23.85
CA LEU A 72 -9.79 11.14 22.57
C LEU A 72 -10.87 10.71 21.57
#